data_AF-A0A355IRB0-F1
#
_entry.id   AF-A0A355IRB0-F1
#
_cell.length_a   1.000
_cell.length_b   1.000
_cell.length_c   1.000
_cell.angle_alpha   90.00
_cell.angle_beta   90.00
_cell.angle_gamma   90.00
#
_symmetry.space_group_name_H-M   'P 1'
#
loop_
_entity.id
_entity.type
_entity.pdbx_description
1 polymer ?
#
loop_
_entity_poly.entity_id
_entity_poly.type
_entity_poly.pdbx_seq_one_letter_code
_entity_poly.pdbx_strand_id
1 'polypeptide(L)'
;MAIGANDYMNNSTVKAVVNGYFTETVTGNAMKMSSCVNNSGVMNFGTVTNFVNSASAAGVNIYGHTLAWHAQQPTGYLNGLIKDLPALPIEGSDTTVWTLMKAKDFTQDKTIGWTADKTTYGFTTSFVTDGLLVHTTKKVNSWEVQYIVMDNIPTEKGV
;
A
#
# COMPACT_ATOMS: atom_id res chain seq x y z
N MET A 1 25.18 10.81 0.00
CA MET A 1 24.46 11.48 1.13
C MET A 1 23.16 12.10 0.62
N ALA A 2 22.06 12.01 1.37
CA ALA A 2 20.82 12.72 1.03
C ALA A 2 20.76 14.09 1.72
N ILE A 3 20.45 15.15 0.97
CA ILE A 3 20.41 16.53 1.48
C ILE A 3 19.22 17.33 0.93
N GLY A 4 18.91 18.46 1.56
CA GLY A 4 18.10 19.51 0.94
C GLY A 4 18.93 20.30 -0.08
N ALA A 5 18.38 20.57 -1.27
CA ALA A 5 19.08 21.36 -2.29
C ALA A 5 19.50 22.74 -1.76
N ASN A 6 18.57 23.43 -1.09
CA ASN A 6 18.84 24.74 -0.50
C ASN A 6 19.80 24.67 0.68
N ASP A 7 19.79 23.58 1.46
CA ASP A 7 20.76 23.41 2.55
C ASP A 7 22.17 23.27 1.99
N TYR A 8 22.35 22.46 0.94
CA TYR A 8 23.66 22.34 0.29
C TYR A 8 24.16 23.67 -0.31
N MET A 9 23.25 24.48 -0.88
CA MET A 9 23.61 25.74 -1.51
C MET A 9 23.87 26.88 -0.50
N ASN A 10 23.07 26.94 0.58
CA ASN A 10 23.01 28.11 1.45
C ASN A 10 23.60 27.88 2.85
N ASN A 11 23.90 26.63 3.24
CA ASN A 11 24.51 26.31 4.52
C ASN A 11 25.96 25.83 4.34
N SER A 12 26.91 26.68 4.72
CA SER A 12 28.35 26.41 4.57
C SER A 12 28.80 25.16 5.33
N THR A 13 28.21 24.87 6.48
CA THR A 13 28.54 23.68 7.28
C THR A 13 28.08 22.41 6.57
N VAL A 14 26.83 22.39 6.06
CA VAL A 14 26.31 21.26 5.28
C VAL A 14 27.17 21.04 4.03
N LYS A 15 27.49 22.12 3.31
CA LYS A 15 28.33 22.06 2.11
C LYS A 15 29.73 21.52 2.42
N ALA A 16 30.36 21.98 3.51
CA ALA A 16 31.68 21.50 3.93
C ALA A 16 31.66 20.01 4.27
N VAL A 17 30.63 19.54 4.98
CA VAL A 17 30.48 18.10 5.30
C VAL A 17 30.29 17.27 4.04
N VAL A 18 29.40 17.69 3.13
CA VAL A 18 29.17 16.95 1.89
C VAL A 18 30.43 16.89 1.04
N ASN A 19 31.10 18.02 0.82
CA ASN A 19 32.29 18.10 -0.02
C ASN A 19 33.51 17.40 0.59
N GLY A 20 33.64 17.39 1.92
CA GLY A 20 34.80 16.81 2.61
C GLY A 20 34.71 15.30 2.83
N TYR A 21 33.50 14.74 2.94
CA TYR A 21 33.31 13.35 3.38
C TYR A 21 32.54 12.47 2.40
N PHE A 22 32.02 12.99 1.30
CA PHE A 22 31.23 12.21 0.33
C PHE A 22 31.67 12.45 -1.11
N THR A 23 31.68 11.39 -1.90
CA THR A 23 31.95 11.44 -3.34
C THR A 23 30.66 11.53 -4.19
N GLU A 24 29.50 11.25 -3.59
CA GLU A 24 28.19 11.33 -4.25
C GLU A 24 27.10 11.86 -3.31
N THR A 25 26.20 12.68 -3.85
CA THR A 25 25.07 13.28 -3.13
C THR A 25 23.76 13.18 -3.92
N VAL A 26 22.63 13.27 -3.22
CA VAL A 26 21.27 13.22 -3.79
C VAL A 26 20.39 14.23 -3.07
N THR A 27 19.47 14.88 -3.80
CA THR A 27 18.45 15.71 -3.16
C THR A 27 17.28 14.87 -2.68
N GLY A 28 16.87 15.02 -1.42
CA GLY A 28 15.74 14.25 -0.88
C GLY A 28 14.40 14.54 -1.55
N ASN A 29 14.19 15.77 -2.03
CA ASN A 29 12.91 16.22 -2.62
C ASN A 29 13.03 17.00 -3.92
N ALA A 30 14.06 17.84 -4.08
CA ALA A 30 14.10 18.83 -5.15
C ALA A 30 14.05 18.22 -6.57
N MET A 31 14.53 16.98 -6.73
CA MET A 31 14.50 16.22 -8.00
C MET A 31 13.28 15.32 -8.19
N LYS A 32 12.34 15.27 -7.23
CA LYS A 32 11.08 14.54 -7.44
C LYS A 32 10.18 15.28 -8.41
N MET A 33 9.31 14.54 -9.09
CA MET A 33 8.49 15.07 -10.19
C MET A 33 7.69 16.32 -9.79
N SER A 34 7.01 16.34 -8.64
CA SER A 34 6.25 17.53 -8.18
C SER A 34 7.11 18.76 -7.87
N SER A 35 8.41 18.59 -7.64
CA SER A 35 9.34 19.72 -7.45
C SER A 35 9.86 20.29 -8.76
N CYS A 36 9.74 19.53 -9.86
CA CYS A 36 10.16 19.93 -11.20
C CYS A 36 9.00 20.23 -12.14
N VAL A 37 7.80 19.72 -11.86
CA VAL A 37 6.59 19.83 -12.70
C VAL A 37 5.42 20.14 -11.77
N ASN A 38 4.65 21.18 -12.07
CA ASN A 38 3.47 21.55 -11.27
C ASN A 38 2.20 20.81 -11.75
N ASN A 39 1.08 21.00 -11.03
CA ASN A 39 -0.20 20.37 -11.37
C ASN A 39 -0.80 20.79 -12.72
N SER A 40 -0.30 21.86 -13.34
CA SER A 40 -0.67 22.29 -14.69
C SER A 40 0.28 21.77 -15.77
N GLY A 41 1.29 20.98 -15.40
CA GLY A 41 2.31 20.46 -16.32
C GLY A 41 3.45 21.44 -16.62
N VAL A 42 3.46 22.63 -16.01
CA VAL A 42 4.55 23.60 -16.21
C VAL A 42 5.79 23.11 -15.47
N MET A 43 6.92 23.09 -16.18
CA MET A 43 8.19 22.60 -15.66
C MET A 43 9.06 23.75 -15.13
N ASN A 44 9.74 23.53 -14.00
CA ASN A 44 10.74 24.43 -13.44
C ASN A 44 11.89 23.63 -12.83
N PHE A 45 13.06 23.69 -13.46
CA PHE A 45 14.25 22.97 -13.02
C PHE A 45 15.28 23.85 -12.30
N GLY A 46 14.99 25.14 -12.07
CA GLY A 46 16.00 26.11 -11.62
C GLY A 46 16.73 25.72 -10.34
N THR A 47 16.00 25.28 -9.31
CA THR A 47 16.60 24.80 -8.04
C THR A 47 17.49 23.59 -8.25
N VAL A 48 17.06 22.62 -9.08
CA VAL A 48 17.82 21.40 -9.36
C VAL A 48 19.06 21.72 -10.17
N THR A 49 18.95 22.58 -11.18
CA THR A 49 20.08 23.04 -12.00
C THR A 49 21.14 23.71 -11.13
N ASN A 50 20.74 24.63 -10.25
CA ASN A 50 21.67 25.32 -9.35
C ASN A 50 22.38 24.35 -8.40
N PHE A 51 21.63 23.40 -7.85
CA PHE A 51 22.18 22.35 -6.99
C PHE A 51 23.19 21.47 -7.74
N VAL A 52 22.81 20.93 -8.89
CA VAL A 52 23.67 20.06 -9.72
C VAL A 52 24.96 20.80 -10.08
N ASN A 53 24.85 22.04 -10.57
CA ASN A 53 26.01 22.85 -10.92
C ASN A 53 26.92 23.08 -9.72
N SER A 54 26.38 23.43 -8.55
CA SER A 54 27.19 23.65 -7.36
C SER A 54 27.88 22.38 -6.86
N ALA A 55 27.22 21.22 -6.93
CA ALA A 55 27.78 19.94 -6.49
C ALA A 55 28.85 19.43 -7.46
N SER A 56 28.57 19.50 -8.77
CA SER A 56 29.54 19.13 -9.82
C SER A 56 30.78 20.01 -9.78
N ALA A 57 30.63 21.34 -9.58
CA ALA A 57 31.76 22.25 -9.44
C ALA A 57 32.64 21.94 -8.22
N ALA A 58 32.09 21.30 -7.19
CA ALA A 58 32.83 20.84 -6.01
C ALA A 58 33.42 19.43 -6.18
N GLY A 59 33.30 18.80 -7.36
CA GLY A 59 33.79 17.45 -7.61
C GLY A 59 32.95 16.35 -6.97
N VAL A 60 31.71 16.66 -6.56
CA VAL A 60 30.79 15.68 -5.96
C VAL A 60 29.86 15.15 -7.05
N ASN A 61 29.77 13.82 -7.19
CA ASN A 61 28.82 13.17 -8.11
C ASN A 61 27.37 13.34 -7.61
N ILE A 62 26.42 13.26 -8.53
CA ILE A 62 25.00 13.46 -8.21
C ILE A 62 24.20 12.26 -8.69
N TYR A 63 23.48 11.63 -7.76
CA TYR A 63 22.48 10.62 -8.09
C TYR A 63 21.10 11.28 -8.26
N GLY A 64 20.46 11.05 -9.41
CA GLY A 64 19.13 11.57 -9.71
C GLY A 64 18.03 10.80 -8.98
N HIS A 65 17.23 11.49 -8.16
CA HIS A 65 16.13 10.88 -7.42
C HIS A 65 14.88 11.79 -7.46
N THR A 66 13.86 11.51 -8.27
CA THR A 66 13.61 10.31 -9.09
C THR A 66 12.63 10.67 -10.20
N LEU A 67 12.63 9.91 -11.30
CA LEU A 67 11.72 10.12 -12.43
C LEU A 67 10.27 9.73 -12.09
N ALA A 68 10.08 8.62 -11.36
CA ALA A 68 8.76 8.12 -10.98
C ALA A 68 8.79 7.62 -9.53
N TRP A 69 7.73 7.95 -8.79
CA TRP A 69 7.51 7.48 -7.43
C TRP A 69 6.03 7.63 -7.08
N HIS A 70 5.43 6.69 -6.36
CA HIS A 70 4.04 6.75 -5.88
C HIS A 70 3.71 7.98 -4.99
N ALA A 71 4.72 8.71 -4.49
CA ALA A 71 4.56 9.90 -3.67
C ALA A 71 5.18 11.13 -4.33
N GLN A 72 4.68 12.33 -3.99
CA GLN A 72 5.17 13.60 -4.52
C GLN A 72 5.12 13.70 -6.06
N GLN A 73 3.99 13.26 -6.61
CA GLN A 73 3.66 13.40 -8.03
C GLN A 73 2.80 14.65 -8.28
N PRO A 74 2.89 15.28 -9.46
CA PRO A 74 1.95 16.32 -9.88
C PRO A 74 0.62 15.67 -10.33
N THR A 75 -0.18 15.21 -9.37
CA THR A 75 -1.38 14.38 -9.63
C THR A 75 -2.38 15.06 -10.57
N GLY A 76 -2.54 16.38 -10.49
CA GLY A 76 -3.41 17.12 -11.40
C GLY A 76 -2.99 16.98 -12.87
N TYR A 77 -1.69 17.06 -13.13
CA TYR A 77 -1.14 16.92 -14.48
C TYR A 77 -1.25 15.46 -14.94
N LEU A 78 -0.79 14.51 -14.13
CA LEU A 78 -0.77 13.09 -14.50
C LEU A 78 -2.17 12.53 -14.74
N ASN A 79 -3.13 12.82 -13.86
CA ASN A 79 -4.53 12.41 -14.07
C ASN A 79 -5.14 13.09 -15.31
N GLY A 80 -4.73 14.33 -15.60
CA GLY A 80 -5.15 15.05 -16.80
C GLY A 80 -4.68 14.40 -18.10
N LEU A 81 -3.50 13.75 -18.12
CA LEU A 81 -2.96 13.05 -19.29
C LEU A 81 -3.75 11.78 -19.64
N ILE A 82 -4.35 11.13 -18.64
CA ILE A 82 -5.06 9.85 -18.80
C ILE A 82 -6.58 10.00 -18.81
N LYS A 83 -7.11 11.21 -18.70
CA LYS A 83 -8.55 11.46 -18.54
C LYS A 83 -9.40 10.95 -19.72
N ASP A 84 -8.83 10.92 -20.92
CA ASP A 84 -9.51 10.52 -22.15
C ASP A 84 -9.23 9.06 -22.52
N LEU A 85 -8.45 8.34 -21.71
CA LEU A 85 -8.24 6.90 -21.90
C LEU A 85 -9.48 6.13 -21.45
N PRO A 86 -9.88 5.06 -22.18
CA PRO A 86 -10.92 4.17 -21.70
C PRO A 86 -10.50 3.56 -20.36
N ALA A 87 -11.47 3.24 -19.51
CA ALA A 87 -11.20 2.52 -18.26
C ALA A 87 -10.42 1.24 -18.57
N LEU A 88 -9.33 1.01 -17.83
CA LEU A 88 -8.60 -0.25 -17.93
C LEU A 88 -9.54 -1.41 -17.57
N PRO A 89 -9.48 -2.55 -18.28
CA PRO A 89 -10.14 -3.77 -17.86
C PRO A 89 -9.78 -4.06 -16.40
N ILE A 90 -10.75 -4.54 -15.62
CA ILE A 90 -10.53 -4.91 -14.21
C ILE A 90 -9.47 -6.02 -14.11
N GLU A 91 -9.38 -6.86 -15.13
CA GLU A 91 -8.38 -7.92 -15.26
C GLU A 91 -6.96 -7.34 -15.30
N GLY A 92 -6.21 -7.54 -14.20
CA GLY A 92 -4.84 -7.06 -14.06
C GLY A 92 -4.68 -5.62 -13.58
N SER A 93 -5.74 -4.96 -13.11
CA SER A 93 -5.63 -3.62 -12.52
C SER A 93 -5.21 -3.65 -11.04
N ASP A 94 -4.47 -2.64 -10.57
CA ASP A 94 -4.15 -2.42 -9.14
C ASP A 94 -5.36 -2.00 -8.29
N THR A 95 -6.57 -2.06 -8.84
CA THR A 95 -7.80 -1.70 -8.13
C THR A 95 -8.22 -2.84 -7.22
N THR A 96 -8.12 -2.65 -5.91
CA THR A 96 -8.70 -3.59 -4.93
C THR A 96 -10.22 -3.55 -5.03
N VAL A 97 -10.81 -4.59 -5.61
CA VAL A 97 -12.26 -4.79 -5.64
C VAL A 97 -12.63 -5.87 -4.62
N TRP A 98 -13.40 -5.51 -3.60
CA TRP A 98 -13.99 -6.51 -2.71
C TRP A 98 -15.11 -7.25 -3.45
N THR A 99 -14.92 -8.55 -3.69
CA THR A 99 -15.94 -9.43 -4.24
C THR A 99 -16.36 -10.44 -3.18
N LEU A 100 -17.68 -10.68 -3.07
CA LEU A 100 -18.20 -11.77 -2.27
C LEU A 100 -17.78 -13.11 -2.89
N MET A 101 -16.91 -13.86 -2.20
CA MET A 101 -16.44 -15.17 -2.67
C MET A 101 -17.43 -16.28 -2.34
N LYS A 102 -18.03 -16.23 -1.14
CA LYS A 102 -19.05 -17.17 -0.69
C LYS A 102 -19.85 -16.52 0.43
N ALA A 103 -21.17 -16.72 0.43
CA ALA A 103 -22.03 -16.38 1.56
C ALA A 103 -22.79 -17.62 2.01
N LYS A 104 -23.15 -17.67 3.28
CA LYS A 104 -23.99 -18.71 3.85
C LYS A 104 -25.12 -18.07 4.63
N ASP A 105 -26.34 -18.43 4.26
CA ASP A 105 -27.55 -18.04 4.96
C ASP A 105 -28.01 -19.24 5.79
N PHE A 106 -27.91 -19.14 7.12
CA PHE A 106 -28.29 -20.25 8.02
C PHE A 106 -29.79 -20.53 8.08
N THR A 107 -30.63 -19.66 7.50
CA THR A 107 -32.06 -19.96 7.35
C THR A 107 -32.29 -20.97 6.21
N GLN A 108 -31.39 -21.01 5.23
CA GLN A 108 -31.46 -21.87 4.05
C GLN A 108 -30.47 -23.05 4.11
N ASP A 109 -29.21 -22.80 4.50
CA ASP A 109 -28.15 -23.80 4.64
C ASP A 109 -27.85 -24.08 6.12
N LYS A 110 -28.46 -25.17 6.61
CA LYS A 110 -28.37 -25.65 8.00
C LYS A 110 -27.28 -26.71 8.18
N THR A 111 -26.09 -26.43 7.66
CA THR A 111 -24.92 -27.31 7.80
C THR A 111 -23.74 -26.60 8.47
N ILE A 112 -22.85 -27.39 9.08
CA ILE A 112 -21.57 -26.93 9.63
C ILE A 112 -20.49 -27.76 8.93
N GLY A 113 -19.44 -27.13 8.42
CA GLY A 113 -18.39 -27.82 7.67
C GLY A 113 -17.54 -28.71 8.58
N TRP A 114 -16.98 -28.13 9.64
CA TRP A 114 -16.19 -28.89 10.61
C TRP A 114 -16.51 -28.48 12.05
N THR A 115 -16.42 -29.43 12.97
CA THR A 115 -16.50 -29.18 14.42
C THR A 115 -15.45 -30.00 15.16
N ALA A 116 -14.88 -29.43 16.21
CA ALA A 116 -14.16 -30.19 17.22
C ALA A 116 -15.09 -31.23 17.91
N ASP A 117 -14.52 -32.19 18.62
CA ASP A 117 -15.29 -33.24 19.28
C ASP A 117 -16.23 -32.66 20.35
N LYS A 118 -17.54 -32.74 20.07
CA LYS A 118 -18.61 -32.16 20.89
C LYS A 118 -18.70 -32.78 22.29
N THR A 119 -18.39 -34.06 22.42
CA THR A 119 -18.50 -34.81 23.68
C THR A 119 -17.33 -34.47 24.60
N THR A 120 -16.13 -34.43 24.02
CA THR A 120 -14.86 -34.11 24.67
C THR A 120 -14.90 -32.69 25.21
N TYR A 121 -15.28 -31.73 24.35
CA TYR A 121 -15.27 -30.31 24.71
C TYR A 121 -16.61 -29.78 25.26
N GLY A 122 -17.63 -30.64 25.36
CA GLY A 122 -18.89 -30.34 26.04
C GLY A 122 -19.67 -29.19 25.40
N PHE A 123 -20.03 -29.33 24.13
CA PHE A 123 -20.92 -28.38 23.45
C PHE A 123 -21.87 -29.06 22.46
N THR A 124 -22.99 -28.42 22.17
CA THR A 124 -23.94 -28.83 21.14
C THR A 124 -24.20 -27.67 20.18
N THR A 125 -24.67 -27.99 18.98
CA THR A 125 -24.99 -27.03 17.92
C THR A 125 -26.38 -27.32 17.39
N SER A 126 -27.20 -26.30 17.17
CA SER A 126 -28.54 -26.45 16.61
C SER A 126 -28.92 -25.24 15.77
N PHE A 127 -29.59 -25.46 14.64
CA PHE A 127 -30.11 -24.36 13.82
C PHE A 127 -31.47 -23.94 14.32
N VAL A 128 -31.60 -22.68 14.70
CA VAL A 128 -32.84 -22.02 15.13
C VAL A 128 -33.36 -21.13 13.99
N THR A 129 -34.51 -20.49 14.18
CA THR A 129 -35.20 -19.71 13.13
C THR A 129 -34.33 -18.64 12.49
N ASP A 130 -33.39 -18.05 13.25
CA ASP A 130 -32.58 -16.90 12.86
C ASP A 130 -31.06 -17.16 12.90
N GLY A 131 -30.62 -18.42 13.05
CA GLY A 131 -29.18 -18.71 12.98
C GLY A 131 -28.74 -20.02 13.60
N LEU A 132 -27.44 -20.06 13.90
CA LEU A 132 -26.79 -21.17 14.58
C LEU A 132 -26.71 -20.90 16.08
N LEU A 133 -27.39 -21.72 16.89
CA LEU A 133 -27.25 -21.74 18.33
C LEU A 133 -26.12 -22.70 18.72
N VAL A 134 -25.21 -22.22 19.57
CA VAL A 134 -24.16 -23.02 20.19
C VAL A 134 -24.37 -23.02 21.70
N HIS A 135 -24.52 -24.20 22.29
CA HIS A 135 -24.75 -24.36 23.72
C HIS A 135 -23.60 -25.14 24.35
N THR A 136 -22.89 -24.51 25.28
CA THR A 136 -21.78 -25.13 26.01
C THR A 136 -22.29 -25.78 27.29
N THR A 137 -22.04 -27.07 27.46
CA THR A 137 -22.45 -27.85 28.64
C THR A 137 -21.33 -27.97 29.69
N LYS A 138 -20.10 -27.55 29.35
CA LYS A 138 -18.95 -27.52 30.24
C LYS A 138 -18.19 -26.20 30.10
N LYS A 139 -17.54 -25.77 31.19
CA LYS A 139 -16.57 -24.67 31.14
C LYS A 139 -15.24 -25.24 30.66
N VAL A 140 -14.85 -24.86 29.45
CA VAL A 140 -13.57 -25.21 28.80
C VAL A 140 -12.87 -23.92 28.37
N ASN A 141 -11.62 -24.02 27.93
CA ASN A 141 -10.91 -22.86 27.41
C ASN A 141 -11.53 -22.40 26.07
N SER A 142 -11.41 -21.11 25.76
CA SER A 142 -12.02 -20.51 24.58
C SER A 142 -11.52 -21.09 23.24
N TRP A 143 -10.35 -21.73 23.24
CA TRP A 143 -9.77 -22.37 22.05
C TRP A 143 -10.17 -23.84 21.88
N GLU A 144 -10.90 -24.44 22.81
CA GLU A 144 -11.29 -25.87 22.76
C GLU A 144 -12.62 -26.08 22.02
N VAL A 145 -13.55 -25.12 22.10
CA VAL A 145 -14.79 -25.13 21.33
C VAL A 145 -14.55 -24.47 19.96
N GLN A 146 -14.18 -25.28 18.97
CA GLN A 146 -13.94 -24.81 17.60
C GLN A 146 -14.93 -25.42 16.61
N TYR A 147 -15.37 -24.60 15.66
CA TYR A 147 -16.19 -25.01 14.53
C TYR A 147 -15.99 -24.06 13.36
N ILE A 148 -16.11 -24.60 12.14
CA ILE A 148 -16.00 -23.88 10.87
C ILE A 148 -17.36 -24.01 10.19
N VAL A 149 -18.10 -22.91 10.10
CA VAL A 149 -19.47 -22.88 9.56
C VAL A 149 -19.52 -22.97 8.03
N MET A 150 -18.41 -22.61 7.37
CA MET A 150 -18.26 -22.61 5.93
C MET A 150 -16.91 -23.22 5.56
N ASP A 151 -16.94 -24.31 4.82
CA ASP A 151 -15.79 -24.95 4.20
C ASP A 151 -15.81 -24.74 2.68
N ASN A 152 -14.81 -25.28 1.97
CA ASN A 152 -14.73 -25.26 0.50
C ASN A 152 -14.99 -23.86 -0.08
N ILE A 153 -14.34 -22.84 0.48
CA ILE A 153 -14.39 -21.49 -0.07
C ILE A 153 -13.54 -21.52 -1.35
N PRO A 154 -14.12 -21.27 -2.52
CA PRO A 154 -13.38 -21.35 -3.77
C PRO A 154 -12.25 -20.32 -3.74
N THR A 155 -11.10 -20.66 -4.32
CA THR A 155 -9.97 -19.72 -4.47
C THR A 155 -10.15 -18.80 -5.67
N GLU A 156 -11.17 -19.04 -6.49
CA GLU A 156 -11.49 -18.31 -7.71
C GLU A 156 -12.97 -17.88 -7.71
N LYS A 157 -13.28 -16.79 -8.42
CA LYS A 157 -14.63 -16.22 -8.48
C LYS A 157 -15.53 -17.06 -9.42
N GLY A 158 -16.71 -17.46 -8.94
CA GLY A 158 -17.76 -18.04 -9.79
C GLY A 158 -17.69 -19.55 -10.01
N VAL A 159 -16.94 -20.26 -9.16
CA VAL A 159 -16.80 -21.73 -9.15
C VAL A 159 -17.71 -22.35 -8.11
#